data_AF-A0A947EFW6-F1
#
_entry.id   AF-A0A947EFW6-F1
#
_cell.length_a   1.000
_cell.length_b   1.000
_cell.length_c   1.000
_cell.angle_alpha   90.00
_cell.angle_beta   90.00
_cell.angle_gamma   90.00
#
_symmetry.space_group_name_H-M   'P 1'
#
loop_
_entity.id
_entity.type
_entity.pdbx_description
1 polymer ?
#
loop_
_entity_poly.entity_id
_entity_poly.type
_entity_poly.pdbx_seq_one_letter_code
_entity_poly.pdbx_strand_id
1 'polypeptide(L)'
;MENLLSNLKITVPEKIYVKDPETSDLGRRILEHGIQLIDEIGLEAFTFKKLGQKIGSNESSIYRYFESKHNLLLYLTSWYWAWLEYQLVLETYGMSRPEDKLKKAIEIVTRRVQKDVSYTFIDEVILYRIIVNE
;
A
#
# COMPACT_ATOMS: atom_id res chain seq x y z
N MET A 1 -11.99 -1.39 -21.56
CA MET A 1 -10.86 -0.68 -20.91
C MET A 1 -10.82 -0.98 -19.41
N GLU A 2 -11.98 -1.07 -18.73
CA GLU A 2 -12.11 -1.50 -17.32
C GLU A 2 -11.39 -2.83 -17.01
N ASN A 3 -11.58 -3.87 -17.85
CA ASN A 3 -10.92 -5.17 -17.65
C ASN A 3 -9.39 -5.18 -17.88
N LEU A 4 -8.83 -4.14 -18.52
CA LEU A 4 -7.38 -4.04 -18.74
C LEU A 4 -6.71 -3.47 -17.48
N LEU A 5 -7.38 -2.55 -16.81
CA LEU A 5 -6.93 -1.90 -15.57
C LEU A 5 -7.15 -2.81 -14.36
N SER A 6 -8.19 -3.65 -14.36
CA SER A 6 -8.47 -4.61 -13.27
C SER A 6 -7.40 -5.70 -13.07
N ASN A 7 -6.52 -5.91 -14.06
CA ASN A 7 -5.43 -6.89 -14.01
C ASN A 7 -4.07 -6.27 -13.66
N LEU A 8 -4.04 -4.96 -13.41
CA LEU A 8 -2.80 -4.25 -13.16
C LEU A 8 -2.44 -4.34 -11.67
N LYS A 9 -1.47 -5.19 -11.38
CA LYS A 9 -1.01 -5.48 -10.01
C LYS A 9 0.13 -4.54 -9.65
N ILE A 10 -0.01 -3.82 -8.54
CA ILE A 10 1.11 -3.10 -7.93
C ILE A 10 2.15 -4.13 -7.50
N THR A 11 3.34 -4.03 -8.06
CA THR A 11 4.41 -4.99 -7.77
C THR A 11 5.26 -4.46 -6.64
N VAL A 12 5.39 -5.27 -5.59
CA VAL A 12 6.18 -4.97 -4.41
C VAL A 12 7.41 -5.89 -4.39
N PRO A 13 8.61 -5.42 -4.01
CA PRO A 13 9.81 -6.25 -4.01
C PRO A 13 9.66 -7.53 -3.17
N GLU A 14 10.00 -8.69 -3.73
CA GLU A 14 9.76 -10.00 -3.08
C GLU A 14 10.51 -10.22 -1.76
N LYS A 15 11.58 -9.45 -1.51
CA LYS A 15 12.44 -9.61 -0.32
C LYS A 15 11.87 -9.00 0.97
N ILE A 16 10.71 -8.32 0.91
CA ILE A 16 10.14 -7.63 2.07
C ILE A 16 8.93 -8.36 2.69
N TYR A 17 8.57 -9.52 2.14
CA TYR A 17 7.56 -10.42 2.68
C TYR A 17 8.01 -11.88 2.54
N VAL A 18 7.45 -12.77 3.35
CA VAL A 18 7.71 -14.22 3.31
C VAL A 18 6.77 -14.93 2.34
N LYS A 19 5.49 -14.54 2.39
CA LYS A 19 4.43 -14.97 1.47
C LYS A 19 3.72 -13.72 0.99
N ASP A 20 3.39 -13.67 -0.31
CA ASP A 20 2.67 -12.53 -0.88
C ASP A 20 1.30 -12.38 -0.19
N PRO A 21 1.06 -11.28 0.55
CA PRO A 21 -0.19 -11.06 1.29
C PRO A 21 -1.40 -10.91 0.37
N GLU A 22 -1.25 -10.48 -0.88
CA GLU A 22 -2.38 -10.33 -1.81
C GLU A 22 -2.94 -11.67 -2.30
N THR A 23 -2.20 -12.77 -2.11
CA THR A 23 -2.60 -14.13 -2.56
C THR A 23 -3.60 -14.84 -1.64
N SER A 24 -4.06 -14.19 -0.57
CA SER A 24 -4.99 -14.81 0.38
C SER A 24 -5.85 -13.82 1.13
N ASP A 25 -7.02 -14.25 1.59
CA ASP A 25 -7.92 -13.41 2.39
C ASP A 25 -7.33 -13.00 3.74
N LEU A 26 -6.51 -13.87 4.35
CA LEU A 26 -5.81 -13.50 5.57
C LEU A 26 -4.76 -12.41 5.30
N GLY A 27 -3.94 -12.57 4.25
CA GLY A 27 -2.94 -11.58 3.88
C GLY A 27 -3.56 -10.23 3.53
N ARG A 28 -4.66 -10.21 2.77
CA ARG A 28 -5.41 -8.96 2.48
C ARG A 28 -5.95 -8.30 3.76
N ARG A 29 -6.51 -9.07 4.69
CA ARG A 29 -6.93 -8.54 6.01
C ARG A 29 -5.76 -8.02 6.85
N ILE A 30 -4.58 -8.64 6.77
CA ILE A 30 -3.36 -8.15 7.42
C ILE A 30 -2.99 -6.76 6.90
N LEU A 31 -3.06 -6.54 5.58
CA LEU A 31 -2.79 -5.23 4.98
C LEU A 31 -3.85 -4.21 5.40
N GLU A 32 -5.13 -4.51 5.16
CA GLU A 32 -6.24 -3.58 5.40
C GLU A 32 -6.29 -3.13 6.86
N HIS A 33 -6.35 -4.09 7.79
CA HIS A 33 -6.43 -3.77 9.21
C HIS A 33 -5.08 -3.38 9.81
N GLY A 34 -3.98 -3.75 9.17
CA GLY A 34 -2.64 -3.26 9.50
C GLY A 34 -2.55 -1.75 9.29
N ILE A 35 -2.93 -1.27 8.11
CA ILE A 35 -3.03 0.16 7.79
C ILE A 35 -3.93 0.87 8.80
N GLN A 36 -5.16 0.38 9.00
CA GLN A 36 -6.10 1.00 9.94
C GLN A 36 -5.54 1.06 11.38
N LEU A 37 -4.90 -0.01 11.84
CA LEU A 37 -4.39 -0.07 13.21
C LEU A 37 -3.15 0.80 13.39
N ILE A 38 -2.23 0.83 12.43
CA ILE A 38 -1.05 1.70 12.48
C ILE A 38 -1.48 3.18 12.51
N ASP A 39 -2.44 3.58 11.67
CA ASP A 39 -2.98 4.94 11.71
C ASP A 39 -3.69 5.28 13.04
N GLU A 40 -4.35 4.30 13.66
CA GLU A 40 -5.07 4.48 14.93
C GLU A 40 -4.13 4.64 16.14
N ILE A 41 -3.07 3.83 16.23
CA ILE A 41 -2.23 3.74 17.45
C ILE A 41 -0.75 4.08 17.24
N GLY A 42 -0.33 4.36 16.01
CA GLY A 42 1.07 4.54 15.63
C GLY A 42 1.87 3.24 15.53
N LEU A 43 2.95 3.24 14.75
CA LEU A 43 3.79 2.05 14.54
C LEU A 43 4.47 1.57 15.82
N GLU A 44 4.81 2.48 16.75
CA GLU A 44 5.48 2.11 17.99
C GLU A 44 4.60 1.22 18.88
N ALA A 45 3.33 1.59 19.05
CA ALA A 45 2.38 0.82 19.84
C ALA A 45 1.83 -0.40 19.07
N PHE A 46 2.01 -0.46 17.75
CA PHE A 46 1.56 -1.56 16.91
C PHE A 46 2.32 -2.87 17.19
N THR A 47 1.57 -3.98 17.31
CA THR A 47 2.13 -5.32 17.41
C THR A 47 1.30 -6.32 16.59
N PHE A 48 1.93 -7.39 16.11
CA PHE A 48 1.21 -8.46 15.41
C PHE A 48 0.20 -9.18 16.31
N LYS A 49 0.44 -9.24 17.62
CA LYS A 49 -0.58 -9.69 18.57
C LYS A 49 -1.87 -8.87 18.51
N LYS A 50 -1.76 -7.53 18.53
CA LYS A 50 -2.92 -6.62 18.43
C LYS A 50 -3.62 -6.74 17.08
N LEU A 51 -2.84 -6.82 16.00
CA LEU A 51 -3.40 -7.03 14.67
C LEU A 51 -4.14 -8.37 14.57
N GLY A 52 -3.54 -9.45 15.09
CA GLY A 52 -4.16 -10.77 15.15
C GLY A 52 -5.51 -10.75 15.84
N GLN A 53 -5.58 -10.10 17.01
CA GLN A 53 -6.84 -9.91 17.72
C GLN A 53 -7.87 -9.13 16.89
N LYS A 54 -7.46 -8.04 16.22
CA LYS A 54 -8.34 -7.21 15.37
C LYS A 54 -8.93 -7.99 14.20
N ILE A 55 -8.16 -8.90 13.60
CA ILE A 55 -8.59 -9.68 12.42
C ILE A 55 -9.12 -11.08 12.74
N GLY A 56 -9.24 -11.43 14.03
CA GLY A 56 -9.67 -12.78 14.46
C GLY A 56 -8.68 -13.88 14.05
N SER A 57 -7.37 -13.61 14.10
CA SER A 57 -6.28 -14.52 13.77
C SER A 57 -5.30 -14.64 14.95
N ASN A 58 -4.51 -15.72 14.96
CA ASN A 58 -3.35 -15.77 15.84
C ASN A 58 -2.19 -14.91 15.27
N GLU A 59 -1.31 -14.47 16.16
CA GLU A 59 -0.10 -13.73 15.83
C GLU A 59 0.84 -14.55 14.92
N SER A 60 0.97 -15.85 15.17
CA SER A 60 1.82 -16.75 14.38
C SER A 60 1.42 -16.84 12.91
N SER A 61 0.14 -16.66 12.56
CA SER A 61 -0.29 -16.64 11.16
C SER A 61 0.11 -15.37 10.43
N ILE A 62 0.31 -14.26 11.15
CA ILE A 62 0.82 -13.00 10.57
C ILE A 62 2.30 -13.13 10.25
N TYR A 63 3.06 -13.80 11.13
CA TYR A 63 4.48 -14.11 10.89
C TYR A 63 4.73 -14.97 9.64
N ARG A 64 3.70 -15.63 9.08
CA ARG A 64 3.80 -16.33 7.79
C ARG A 64 3.90 -15.39 6.58
N TYR A 65 3.58 -14.11 6.75
CA TYR A 65 3.62 -13.09 5.71
C TYR A 65 4.75 -12.08 5.94
N PHE A 66 4.98 -11.69 7.20
CA PHE A 66 5.98 -10.67 7.56
C PHE A 66 6.82 -11.11 8.75
N GLU A 67 8.13 -11.01 8.64
CA GLU A 67 9.07 -11.38 9.72
C GLU A 67 9.04 -10.38 10.88
N SER A 68 8.65 -9.12 10.63
CA SER A 68 8.58 -8.08 11.65
C SER A 68 7.58 -6.98 11.28
N LYS A 69 7.21 -6.13 12.26
CA LYS A 69 6.39 -4.93 12.00
C LYS A 69 7.08 -3.97 11.01
N HIS A 70 8.41 -3.96 10.98
CA HIS A 70 9.18 -3.16 10.03
C HIS A 70 9.04 -3.70 8.61
N ASN A 71 9.05 -5.03 8.40
CA ASN A 71 8.78 -5.62 7.09
C ASN A 71 7.38 -5.27 6.58
N LEU A 72 6.37 -5.28 7.47
CA LEU A 72 5.02 -4.83 7.10
C LEU A 72 5.02 -3.35 6.69
N LEU A 73 5.68 -2.47 7.44
CA LEU A 73 5.81 -1.06 7.06
C LEU A 73 6.50 -0.90 5.70
N LEU A 74 7.64 -1.56 5.49
CA LEU A 74 8.35 -1.53 4.21
C LEU A 74 7.47 -1.99 3.05
N TYR A 75 6.65 -3.03 3.26
CA TYR A 75 5.68 -3.48 2.28
C TYR A 75 4.67 -2.38 1.94
N LEU A 76 4.03 -1.79 2.95
CA LEU A 76 3.04 -0.74 2.79
C LEU A 76 3.64 0.50 2.10
N THR A 77 4.84 0.93 2.50
CA THR A 77 5.56 2.04 1.89
C THR A 77 5.92 1.74 0.43
N SER A 78 6.45 0.56 0.14
CA SER A 78 6.79 0.16 -1.23
C SER A 78 5.56 0.12 -2.13
N TRP A 79 4.44 -0.39 -1.59
CA TRP A 79 3.17 -0.43 -2.30
C TRP A 79 2.69 0.97 -2.67
N TYR A 80 2.72 1.93 -1.74
CA TYR A 80 2.31 3.31 -2.00
C TYR A 80 3.15 3.98 -3.09
N TRP A 81 4.48 3.83 -3.04
CA TRP A 81 5.36 4.40 -4.05
C TRP A 81 5.15 3.78 -5.43
N ALA A 82 4.94 2.46 -5.49
CA ALA A 82 4.64 1.78 -6.74
C ALA A 82 3.25 2.17 -7.29
N TRP A 83 2.26 2.41 -6.43
CA TRP A 83 0.97 2.99 -6.82
C TRP A 83 1.12 4.42 -7.36
N LEU A 84 1.94 5.26 -6.72
CA LEU A 84 2.20 6.62 -7.18
C LEU A 84 2.97 6.65 -8.51
N GLU A 85 3.95 5.75 -8.69
CA GLU A 85 4.65 5.53 -9.96
C GLU A 85 3.68 5.13 -11.07
N TYR A 86 2.73 4.24 -10.76
CA TYR A 86 1.70 3.86 -11.73
C TYR A 86 0.86 5.06 -12.19
N GLN A 87 0.43 5.93 -11.27
CA GLN A 87 -0.27 7.17 -11.60
C GLN A 87 0.58 8.09 -12.48
N LEU A 88 1.88 8.24 -12.16
CA LEU A 88 2.83 9.00 -12.97
C LEU A 88 2.92 8.47 -14.40
N VAL A 89 3.07 7.15 -14.57
CA VAL A 89 3.17 6.52 -15.89
C VAL A 89 1.89 6.74 -16.68
N LEU A 90 0.72 6.49 -16.10
CA LEU A 90 -0.56 6.64 -16.79
C LEU A 90 -0.84 8.09 -17.21
N GLU A 91 -0.69 9.03 -16.29
CA GLU A 91 -1.09 10.42 -16.53
C GLU A 91 -0.07 11.21 -17.34
N THR A 92 1.18 10.74 -17.44
CA THR A 92 2.18 11.33 -18.33
C THR A 92 2.32 10.58 -19.66
N TYR A 93 1.59 9.46 -19.83
CA TYR A 93 1.58 8.70 -21.07
C TYR A 93 1.11 9.56 -22.25
N GLY A 94 1.80 9.46 -23.38
CA GLY A 94 1.45 10.22 -24.59
C GLY A 94 1.77 11.71 -24.56
N MET A 95 2.18 12.28 -23.43
CA MET A 95 2.69 13.66 -23.41
C MET A 95 4.00 13.75 -24.19
N SER A 96 4.17 14.79 -25.01
CA SER A 96 5.35 14.96 -25.86
C SER A 96 6.35 15.97 -25.28
N ARG A 97 5.86 17.02 -24.62
CA ARG A 97 6.69 18.10 -24.08
C ARG A 97 7.22 17.74 -22.69
N PRO A 98 8.55 17.74 -22.47
CA PRO A 98 9.14 17.42 -21.17
C PRO A 98 8.70 18.37 -20.04
N GLU A 99 8.50 19.65 -20.33
CA GLU A 99 8.05 20.64 -19.34
C GLU A 99 6.64 20.33 -18.82
N ASP A 100 5.73 19.96 -19.72
CA ASP A 100 4.35 19.60 -19.37
C ASP A 100 4.32 18.29 -18.57
N LYS A 101 5.18 17.31 -18.91
CA LYS A 101 5.38 16.10 -18.10
C LYS A 101 5.86 16.40 -16.69
N LEU A 102 6.84 17.29 -16.54
CA LEU A 102 7.38 17.65 -15.23
C LEU A 102 6.32 18.35 -14.38
N LYS A 103 5.58 19.31 -14.95
CA LYS A 103 4.46 19.98 -14.27
C LYS A 103 3.41 18.96 -13.81
N LYS A 104 3.05 18.02 -14.68
CA LYS A 104 2.10 16.95 -14.36
C LYS A 104 2.62 16.02 -13.27
N ALA A 105 3.90 15.66 -13.31
CA ALA A 105 4.52 14.83 -12.28
C ALA A 105 4.48 15.52 -10.91
N ILE A 106 4.82 16.81 -10.84
CA ILE A 106 4.74 17.62 -9.62
C ILE A 106 3.30 17.65 -9.09
N GLU A 107 2.32 17.89 -9.96
CA GLU A 107 0.89 17.83 -9.60
C GLU A 107 0.52 16.46 -9.00
N ILE A 108 0.93 15.35 -9.62
CA ILE A 108 0.60 13.99 -9.15
C ILE A 108 1.22 13.69 -7.78
N VAL A 109 2.48 14.07 -7.54
CA VAL A 109 3.14 13.79 -6.24
C VAL A 109 2.69 14.74 -5.13
N THR A 110 2.14 15.91 -5.45
CA THR A 110 1.71 16.92 -4.46
C THR A 110 0.21 17.02 -4.27
N ARG A 111 -0.61 16.48 -5.19
CA ARG A 111 -2.07 16.52 -5.04
C ARG A 111 -2.50 15.71 -3.83
N ARG A 112 -3.63 16.13 -3.26
CA ARG A 112 -4.28 15.37 -2.19
C ARG A 112 -4.62 13.96 -2.69
N VAL A 113 -4.12 12.95 -1.97
CA VAL A 113 -4.46 11.55 -2.23
C VAL A 113 -5.97 11.36 -2.07
N GLN A 114 -6.58 10.75 -3.07
CA GLN A 114 -7.98 10.34 -3.08
C GLN A 114 -8.03 8.83 -3.25
N LYS A 115 -9.07 8.21 -2.70
CA LYS A 115 -9.24 6.75 -2.73
C LYS A 115 -9.40 6.28 -4.17
N ASP A 116 -8.61 5.29 -4.58
CA ASP A 116 -8.75 4.64 -5.87
C ASP A 116 -9.72 3.46 -5.70
N VAL A 117 -10.78 3.40 -6.52
CA VAL A 117 -11.79 2.33 -6.42
C VAL A 117 -11.24 0.97 -6.90
N SER A 118 -10.05 0.98 -7.51
CA SER A 118 -9.40 -0.21 -8.08
C SER A 118 -8.85 -1.16 -7.00
N TYR A 119 -8.55 -0.68 -5.79
CA TYR A 119 -8.00 -1.48 -4.71
C TYR A 119 -8.92 -1.46 -3.49
N THR A 120 -9.53 -2.61 -3.18
CA THR A 120 -10.55 -2.70 -2.12
C THR A 120 -9.98 -2.93 -0.72
N PHE A 121 -8.75 -3.44 -0.63
CA PHE A 121 -8.11 -3.83 0.64
C PHE A 121 -7.02 -2.84 1.11
N ILE A 122 -6.74 -1.78 0.34
CA ILE A 122 -5.82 -0.71 0.72
C ILE A 122 -6.56 0.62 0.61
N ASP A 123 -6.52 1.41 1.68
CA ASP A 123 -7.03 2.78 1.67
C ASP A 123 -5.83 3.72 1.50
N GLU A 124 -5.65 4.25 0.28
CA GLU A 124 -4.48 5.06 -0.08
C GLU A 124 -4.39 6.35 0.74
N VAL A 125 -5.54 6.88 1.17
CA VAL A 125 -5.61 8.09 1.98
C VAL A 125 -5.05 7.84 3.38
N ILE A 126 -5.42 6.71 4.00
CA ILE A 126 -4.89 6.30 5.31
C ILE A 126 -3.41 5.93 5.18
N LEU A 127 -3.06 5.17 4.14
CA LEU A 127 -1.69 4.76 3.89
C LEU A 127 -0.76 5.97 3.70
N TYR A 128 -1.19 6.99 2.96
CA TYR A 128 -0.44 8.24 2.83
C TYR A 128 -0.17 8.91 4.19
N ARG A 129 -1.17 8.94 5.10
CA ARG A 129 -0.96 9.51 6.44
C ARG A 129 0.10 8.75 7.22
N ILE A 130 0.10 7.42 7.15
CA ILE A 130 1.14 6.59 7.79
C ILE A 130 2.51 6.97 7.24
N ILE A 131 2.66 7.04 5.92
CA ILE A 131 3.95 7.30 5.26
C ILE A 131 4.50 8.70 5.54
N VAL A 132 3.64 9.69 5.79
CA VAL A 132 4.07 11.05 6.14
C VAL A 132 4.39 11.19 7.63
N ASN A 133 3.78 10.38 8.49
CA ASN A 133 3.93 10.49 9.95
C ASN A 133 4.99 9.55 10.54
N GLU A 134 5.32 8.45 9.86
CA GLU A 134 6.33 7.45 10.28
C GLU A 134 7.63 7.60 9.50
#